data_AF-A0A2K3M4P1-F1
#
_entry.id   AF-A0A2K3M4P1-F1
#
_cell.length_a   1.000
_cell.length_b   1.000
_cell.length_c   1.000
_cell.angle_alpha   90.00
_cell.angle_beta   90.00
_cell.angle_gamma   90.00
#
_symmetry.space_group_name_H-M   'P 1'
#
loop_
_entity.id
_entity.type
_entity.pdbx_description
1 polymer ?
#
loop_
_entity_poly.entity_id
_entity_poly.type
_entity_poly.pdbx_seq_one_letter_code
_entity_poly.pdbx_strand_id
1 'polypeptide(L)'
;MMASSSIPVKDAEGEKPKVPNWLNLPRDITANILGRLSTIYMVTSVCLVCPLWWNICKDPHIWRTIHISYFETYYRRYINYFDEILRYAVDRSCGHLEDIVIDTFCSDELLEYIAENASNLRCLRLEECRRISEKGFIEAVRKLPLLEEKQCLDYAVLISTETGSQILGFLQFLTDVLFLNILTLNEVCILI
;
A
#
# COMPACT_ATOMS: atom_id res chain seq x y z
N MET A 1 -77.76 -5.32 12.31
CA MET A 1 -77.06 -5.12 11.03
C MET A 1 -75.93 -4.14 11.29
N MET A 2 -74.68 -4.62 11.36
CA MET A 2 -73.51 -3.77 11.57
C MET A 2 -72.99 -3.29 10.20
N ALA A 3 -72.92 -1.98 9.99
CA ALA A 3 -72.30 -1.40 8.81
C ALA A 3 -70.78 -1.45 8.98
N SER A 4 -70.11 -2.32 8.22
CA SER A 4 -68.65 -2.39 8.19
C SER A 4 -68.15 -1.29 7.25
N SER A 5 -67.47 -0.29 7.81
CA SER A 5 -66.81 0.77 7.06
C SER A 5 -65.47 0.27 6.55
N SER A 6 -65.35 0.04 5.24
CA SER A 6 -64.08 -0.30 4.59
C SER A 6 -63.25 0.96 4.37
N ILE A 7 -62.17 1.12 5.12
CA ILE A 7 -61.13 2.12 4.86
C ILE A 7 -60.35 1.67 3.61
N PRO A 8 -60.15 2.51 2.59
CA PRO A 8 -59.31 2.15 1.47
C PRO A 8 -57.85 2.17 1.94
N VAL A 9 -57.23 0.98 1.94
CA VAL A 9 -55.79 0.84 2.10
C VAL A 9 -55.15 1.47 0.88
N LYS A 10 -54.57 2.66 1.04
CA LYS A 10 -53.67 3.23 0.04
C LYS A 10 -52.38 2.43 0.09
N ASP A 11 -52.14 1.64 -0.94
CA ASP A 11 -50.84 1.05 -1.21
C ASP A 11 -49.85 2.20 -1.44
N ALA A 12 -49.15 2.58 -0.37
CA ALA A 12 -47.95 3.39 -0.47
C ALA A 12 -46.87 2.48 -1.06
N GLU A 13 -46.79 2.43 -2.39
CA GLU A 13 -45.58 1.96 -3.07
C GLU A 13 -44.43 2.83 -2.59
N GLY A 14 -43.69 2.35 -1.58
CA GLY A 14 -42.48 2.98 -1.12
C GLY A 14 -41.52 3.09 -2.30
N GLU A 15 -41.18 4.31 -2.71
CA GLU A 15 -40.10 4.56 -3.64
C GLU A 15 -38.86 3.82 -3.13
N LYS A 16 -38.47 2.74 -3.82
CA LYS A 16 -37.20 2.07 -3.56
C LYS A 16 -36.11 3.15 -3.66
N PRO A 17 -35.22 3.28 -2.66
CA PRO A 17 -34.16 4.26 -2.74
C PRO A 17 -33.41 4.04 -4.05
N LYS A 18 -33.37 5.07 -4.90
CA LYS A 18 -32.64 5.02 -6.17
C LYS A 18 -31.20 4.68 -5.85
N VAL A 19 -30.78 3.46 -6.19
CA VAL A 19 -29.39 3.04 -6.03
C VAL A 19 -28.54 4.03 -6.82
N PRO A 20 -27.58 4.72 -6.18
CA PRO A 20 -26.74 5.69 -6.87
C PRO A 20 -26.04 5.01 -8.06
N ASN A 21 -26.11 5.61 -9.24
CA ASN A 21 -25.39 5.09 -10.40
C ASN A 21 -23.92 5.49 -10.28
N TRP A 22 -23.13 4.64 -9.60
CA TRP A 22 -21.69 4.82 -9.39
C TRP A 22 -20.89 4.96 -10.69
N LEU A 23 -21.43 4.52 -11.83
CA LEU A 23 -20.79 4.66 -13.14
C LEU A 23 -20.88 6.09 -13.71
N ASN A 24 -21.77 6.93 -13.18
CA ASN A 24 -21.92 8.34 -13.61
C ASN A 24 -21.02 9.31 -12.84
N LEU A 25 -20.20 8.80 -11.91
CA LEU A 25 -19.26 9.65 -11.21
C LEU A 25 -18.18 10.17 -12.17
N PRO A 26 -17.77 11.44 -12.04
CA PRO A 26 -16.60 11.96 -12.72
C PRO A 26 -15.37 11.08 -12.48
N ARG A 27 -14.47 11.01 -13.47
CA ARG A 27 -13.32 10.10 -13.46
C ARG A 27 -12.39 10.38 -12.27
N ASP A 28 -12.16 11.65 -11.97
CA ASP A 28 -11.36 12.13 -10.85
C ASP A 28 -11.96 11.74 -9.49
N ILE A 29 -13.28 11.87 -9.31
CA ILE A 29 -13.97 11.44 -8.09
C ILE A 29 -13.87 9.92 -7.95
N THR A 30 -14.09 9.18 -9.03
CA THR A 30 -13.94 7.72 -9.03
C THR A 30 -12.50 7.34 -8.65
N ALA A 31 -11.49 7.95 -9.28
CA ALA A 31 -10.08 7.69 -8.96
C ALA A 31 -9.75 8.00 -7.48
N ASN A 32 -10.30 9.07 -6.91
CA ASN A 32 -10.11 9.41 -5.51
C ASN A 32 -10.70 8.36 -4.56
N ILE A 33 -11.90 7.84 -4.88
CA ILE A 33 -12.53 6.77 -4.10
C ILE A 33 -11.70 5.50 -4.20
N LEU A 34 -11.32 5.11 -5.42
CA LEU A 34 -10.55 3.89 -5.65
C LEU A 34 -9.17 3.94 -4.96
N GLY A 35 -8.47 5.07 -5.04
CA GLY A 35 -7.17 5.26 -4.39
C GLY A 35 -7.19 5.24 -2.86
N ARG A 36 -8.36 5.15 -2.22
CA ARG A 36 -8.51 5.00 -0.76
C ARG A 36 -8.81 3.56 -0.32
N LEU A 37 -8.97 2.65 -1.27
CA LEU A 37 -9.24 1.24 -0.98
C LEU A 37 -7.94 0.49 -0.71
N SER A 38 -7.99 -0.57 0.09
CA SER A 38 -6.80 -1.38 0.35
C SER A 38 -6.26 -2.01 -0.93
N THR A 39 -4.94 -2.21 -0.99
CA THR A 39 -4.27 -2.78 -2.17
C THR A 39 -4.85 -4.15 -2.52
N ILE A 40 -5.17 -4.96 -1.51
CA ILE A 40 -5.81 -6.27 -1.70
C ILE A 40 -7.13 -6.11 -2.45
N TYR A 41 -8.00 -5.20 -2.01
CA TYR A 41 -9.30 -4.98 -2.64
C TYR A 41 -9.16 -4.37 -4.04
N MET A 42 -8.17 -3.49 -4.23
CA MET A 42 -7.85 -2.90 -5.52
C MET A 42 -7.52 -3.96 -6.58
N VAL A 43 -6.63 -4.89 -6.25
CA VAL A 43 -6.17 -5.93 -7.18
C VAL A 43 -7.24 -7.02 -7.38
N THR A 44 -7.88 -7.47 -6.32
CA THR A 44 -8.78 -8.64 -6.37
C THR A 44 -10.22 -8.31 -6.77
N SER A 45 -10.64 -7.05 -6.68
CA SER A 45 -12.03 -6.65 -6.95
C SER A 45 -12.11 -5.45 -7.89
N VAL A 46 -11.56 -4.30 -7.51
CA VAL A 46 -11.77 -3.02 -8.24
C VAL A 46 -11.31 -3.11 -9.69
N CYS A 47 -10.12 -3.66 -9.93
CA CYS A 47 -9.56 -3.80 -11.27
C CYS A 47 -10.39 -4.74 -12.17
N LEU A 48 -11.33 -5.51 -11.62
CA LEU A 48 -12.13 -6.52 -12.32
C LEU A 48 -13.60 -6.10 -12.53
N VAL A 49 -14.05 -4.98 -11.96
CA VAL A 49 -15.46 -4.56 -12.01
C VAL A 49 -15.89 -4.19 -13.43
N CYS A 50 -15.20 -3.24 -14.06
CA CYS A 50 -15.52 -2.78 -15.41
C CYS A 50 -14.30 -2.14 -16.10
N PRO A 51 -14.32 -1.97 -17.45
CA PRO A 51 -13.21 -1.39 -18.19
C PRO A 51 -12.84 0.05 -17.76
N LEU A 52 -13.83 0.84 -17.32
CA LEU A 52 -13.59 2.19 -16.83
C LEU A 52 -12.70 2.18 -15.58
N TRP A 53 -13.05 1.36 -14.59
CA TRP A 53 -12.29 1.25 -13.34
C TRP A 53 -10.92 0.64 -13.58
N TRP A 54 -10.84 -0.40 -14.42
CA TRP A 54 -9.56 -0.95 -14.84
C TRP A 54 -8.65 0.10 -15.50
N ASN A 55 -9.18 0.94 -16.39
CA ASN A 55 -8.44 2.03 -17.01
C ASN A 55 -8.05 3.14 -16.03
N ILE A 56 -8.85 3.38 -14.98
CA ILE A 56 -8.48 4.28 -13.89
C ILE A 56 -7.29 3.68 -13.14
N CYS A 57 -7.38 2.42 -12.70
CA CYS A 57 -6.32 1.71 -11.98
C CYS A 57 -5.00 1.59 -12.75
N LYS A 58 -4.95 1.87 -14.06
CA LYS A 58 -3.69 1.93 -14.81
C LYS A 58 -2.85 3.17 -14.50
N ASP A 59 -3.47 4.20 -13.94
CA ASP A 59 -2.75 5.40 -13.51
C ASP A 59 -1.78 5.04 -12.38
N PRO A 60 -0.46 5.26 -12.55
CA PRO A 60 0.52 4.98 -11.51
C PRO A 60 0.26 5.74 -10.20
N HIS A 61 -0.38 6.91 -10.27
CA HIS A 61 -0.63 7.75 -9.10
C HIS A 61 -1.60 7.15 -8.09
N ILE A 62 -2.36 6.13 -8.50
CA ILE A 62 -3.25 5.36 -7.63
C ILE A 62 -2.44 4.41 -6.73
N TRP A 63 -1.25 4.01 -7.17
CA TRP A 63 -0.37 3.06 -6.48
C TRP A 63 0.78 3.75 -5.74
N ARG A 64 0.65 5.05 -5.44
CA ARG A 64 1.63 5.80 -4.64
C ARG A 64 1.69 5.34 -3.19
N THR A 65 0.61 4.74 -2.72
CA THR A 65 0.52 4.16 -1.38
C THR A 65 0.08 2.71 -1.51
N ILE A 66 0.85 1.80 -0.93
CA ILE A 66 0.55 0.37 -0.90
C ILE A 66 0.45 -0.07 0.55
N HIS A 67 -0.72 -0.55 0.95
CA HIS A 67 -0.91 -1.18 2.25
C HIS A 67 -1.41 -2.61 2.06
N ILE A 68 -0.67 -3.57 2.59
CA ILE A 68 -1.08 -4.98 2.65
C ILE A 68 -0.84 -5.47 4.06
N SER A 69 -1.92 -5.59 4.84
CA SER A 69 -1.88 -6.22 6.16
C SER A 69 -2.46 -7.64 6.13
N TYR A 70 -1.79 -8.55 6.84
CA TYR A 70 -2.29 -9.92 7.02
C TYR A 70 -3.68 -9.92 7.71
N PHE A 71 -3.89 -9.00 8.65
CA PHE A 71 -5.14 -8.89 9.43
C PHE A 71 -6.29 -8.24 8.68
N GLU A 72 -6.04 -7.53 7.57
CA GLU A 72 -7.12 -7.04 6.70
C GLU A 72 -7.90 -8.18 6.02
N THR A 73 -7.42 -9.42 6.12
CA THR A 73 -8.04 -10.55 5.45
C THR A 73 -9.12 -11.23 6.28
N TYR A 74 -10.38 -10.86 6.00
CA TYR A 74 -11.50 -11.81 6.07
C TYR A 74 -11.35 -12.96 5.05
N TYR A 75 -10.37 -12.85 4.15
CA TYR A 75 -10.12 -13.73 3.03
C TYR A 75 -8.80 -14.51 3.18
N ARG A 76 -8.78 -15.48 4.10
CA ARG A 76 -7.70 -16.50 4.22
C ARG A 76 -7.29 -17.14 2.88
N ARG A 77 -8.17 -17.08 1.87
CA ARG A 77 -7.93 -17.59 0.51
C ARG A 77 -6.80 -16.88 -0.24
N TYR A 78 -6.39 -15.68 0.17
CA TYR A 78 -5.38 -14.89 -0.55
C TYR A 78 -3.99 -14.86 0.10
N ILE A 79 -3.79 -15.51 1.26
CA ILE A 79 -2.49 -15.53 1.96
C ILE A 79 -1.36 -16.01 1.05
N ASN A 80 -1.63 -17.00 0.19
CA ASN A 80 -0.65 -17.55 -0.73
C ASN A 80 -0.31 -16.62 -1.92
N TYR A 81 -1.01 -15.48 -2.06
CA TYR A 81 -0.89 -14.56 -3.19
C TYR A 81 -0.46 -13.15 -2.80
N PHE A 82 -0.10 -12.89 -1.54
CA PHE A 82 0.31 -11.56 -1.11
C PHE A 82 1.56 -11.07 -1.86
N ASP A 83 2.53 -11.95 -2.10
CA ASP A 83 3.70 -11.63 -2.93
C ASP A 83 3.28 -11.21 -4.35
N GLU A 84 2.35 -11.92 -4.99
CA GLU A 84 1.86 -11.59 -6.33
C GLU A 84 1.10 -10.26 -6.35
N ILE A 85 0.24 -10.02 -5.35
CA ILE A 85 -0.50 -8.76 -5.20
C ILE A 85 0.46 -7.59 -4.99
N LEU A 86 1.48 -7.78 -4.15
CA LEU A 86 2.46 -6.75 -3.86
C LEU A 86 3.30 -6.43 -5.09
N ARG A 87 3.83 -7.45 -5.77
CA ARG A 87 4.58 -7.28 -7.02
C ARG A 87 3.77 -6.55 -8.07
N TYR A 88 2.51 -6.97 -8.27
CA TYR A 88 1.59 -6.28 -9.17
C TYR A 88 1.42 -4.80 -8.83
N ALA A 89 1.22 -4.48 -7.55
CA ALA A 89 1.03 -3.10 -7.10
C ALA A 89 2.30 -2.25 -7.29
N VAL A 90 3.48 -2.81 -6.98
CA VAL A 90 4.78 -2.17 -7.18
C VAL A 90 5.03 -1.92 -8.68
N ASP A 91 4.84 -2.92 -9.54
CA ASP A 91 4.96 -2.75 -11.00
C ASP A 91 4.02 -1.65 -11.52
N ARG A 92 2.80 -1.60 -10.98
CA ARG A 92 1.79 -0.61 -11.38
C ARG A 92 2.08 0.80 -10.91
N SER A 93 2.87 0.96 -9.84
CA SER A 93 3.37 2.27 -9.43
C SER A 93 4.34 2.88 -10.45
N CYS A 94 4.98 2.06 -11.30
CA CYS A 94 5.93 2.54 -12.32
C CYS A 94 6.96 3.52 -11.72
N GLY A 95 7.53 3.19 -10.55
CA GLY A 95 8.48 4.03 -9.83
C GLY A 95 7.89 5.21 -9.06
N HIS A 96 6.57 5.40 -9.04
CA HIS A 96 5.89 6.47 -8.28
C HIS A 96 5.50 6.04 -6.87
N LEU A 97 5.87 4.84 -6.41
CA LEU A 97 5.57 4.38 -5.06
C LEU A 97 6.28 5.27 -4.02
N GLU A 98 5.51 5.85 -3.09
CA GLU A 98 6.01 6.77 -2.06
C GLU A 98 5.88 6.19 -0.64
N ASP A 99 4.80 5.44 -0.35
CA ASP A 99 4.55 4.83 0.97
C ASP A 99 4.16 3.35 0.79
N ILE A 100 4.85 2.48 1.53
CA ILE A 100 4.53 1.06 1.60
C ILE A 100 4.47 0.58 3.05
N VAL A 101 3.42 -0.18 3.35
CA VAL A 101 3.21 -0.84 4.64
C VAL A 101 2.95 -2.32 4.40
N ILE A 102 3.78 -3.16 5.01
CA ILE A 102 3.76 -4.62 4.84
C ILE A 102 3.80 -5.28 6.21
N ASP A 103 2.90 -6.25 6.40
CA ASP A 103 2.73 -6.94 7.68
C ASP A 103 2.94 -8.45 7.51
N THR A 104 3.80 -9.05 8.35
CA THR A 104 3.98 -10.49 8.56
C THR A 104 4.61 -11.31 7.41
N PHE A 105 4.43 -10.94 6.14
CA PHE A 105 4.82 -11.82 5.01
C PHE A 105 6.08 -11.42 4.23
N CYS A 106 6.67 -10.24 4.49
CA CYS A 106 7.82 -9.78 3.72
C CYS A 106 9.06 -10.65 3.97
N SER A 107 9.81 -10.91 2.89
CA SER A 107 11.07 -11.66 2.88
C SER A 107 12.20 -10.82 2.28
N ASP A 108 13.46 -11.23 2.48
CA ASP A 108 14.62 -10.56 1.85
C ASP A 108 14.45 -10.39 0.32
N GLU A 109 13.96 -11.42 -0.38
CA GLU A 109 13.74 -11.39 -1.83
C GLU A 109 12.67 -10.36 -2.22
N LEU A 110 11.58 -10.31 -1.46
CA LEU A 110 10.48 -9.39 -1.73
C LEU A 110 10.89 -7.94 -1.42
N LEU A 111 11.64 -7.74 -0.34
CA LEU A 111 12.18 -6.45 0.04
C LEU A 111 13.20 -5.95 -0.99
N GLU A 112 14.09 -6.81 -1.49
CA GLU A 112 15.01 -6.48 -2.57
C GLU A 112 14.26 -6.05 -3.83
N TYR A 113 13.23 -6.79 -4.22
CA TYR A 113 12.42 -6.44 -5.36
C TYR A 113 11.71 -5.08 -5.21
N ILE A 114 11.20 -4.75 -4.02
CA ILE A 114 10.64 -3.42 -3.76
C ILE A 114 11.72 -2.36 -3.95
N ALA A 115 12.89 -2.57 -3.38
CA ALA A 115 13.99 -1.61 -3.43
C ALA A 115 14.49 -1.34 -4.85
N GLU A 116 14.42 -2.33 -5.74
CA GLU A 116 14.79 -2.19 -7.16
C GLU A 116 13.75 -1.43 -8.00
N ASN A 117 12.49 -1.42 -7.58
CA ASN A 117 11.37 -0.90 -8.39
C ASN A 117 10.70 0.35 -7.80
N ALA A 118 11.09 0.75 -6.58
CA ALA A 118 10.48 1.87 -5.84
C ALA A 118 11.51 2.95 -5.48
N SER A 119 12.20 3.50 -6.48
CA SER A 119 13.23 4.53 -6.27
C SER A 119 12.73 5.82 -5.58
N ASN A 120 11.43 6.11 -5.68
CA ASN A 120 10.79 7.25 -5.01
C ASN A 120 10.21 6.91 -3.63
N LEU A 121 10.49 5.73 -3.07
CA LEU A 121 9.93 5.32 -1.80
C LEU A 121 10.48 6.18 -0.67
N ARG A 122 9.57 6.80 0.09
CA ARG A 122 9.88 7.69 1.21
C ARG A 122 9.54 7.05 2.55
N CYS A 123 8.58 6.14 2.56
CA CYS A 123 8.10 5.50 3.76
C CYS A 123 8.03 3.98 3.56
N LEU A 124 8.82 3.24 4.34
CA LEU A 124 8.84 1.78 4.38
C LEU A 124 8.52 1.33 5.80
N ARG A 125 7.28 0.89 6.04
CA ARG A 125 6.88 0.29 7.31
C ARG A 125 6.76 -1.22 7.16
N LEU A 126 7.53 -1.93 7.98
CA LEU A 126 7.55 -3.38 8.06
C LEU A 126 7.04 -3.75 9.46
N GLU A 127 5.99 -4.55 9.52
CA GLU A 127 5.37 -5.00 10.76
C GLU A 127 5.51 -6.52 10.86
N GLU A 128 6.05 -7.04 11.96
CA GLU A 128 6.19 -8.49 12.23
C GLU A 128 6.83 -9.33 11.09
N CYS A 129 7.65 -8.72 10.22
CA CYS A 129 8.22 -9.37 9.04
C CYS A 129 9.46 -10.23 9.38
N ARG A 130 9.30 -11.34 10.10
CA ARG A 130 10.44 -12.13 10.66
C ARG A 130 11.34 -12.85 9.65
N ARG A 131 11.04 -12.75 8.35
CA ARG A 131 11.81 -13.41 7.26
C ARG A 131 12.81 -12.46 6.59
N ILE A 132 12.98 -11.27 7.13
CA ILE A 132 13.98 -10.30 6.70
C ILE A 132 15.22 -10.46 7.57
N SER A 133 16.39 -10.57 6.95
CA SER A 133 17.67 -10.57 7.64
C SER A 133 18.22 -9.16 7.78
N GLU A 134 19.10 -8.94 8.76
CA GLU A 134 19.78 -7.66 8.96
C GLU A 134 20.50 -7.20 7.69
N LYS A 135 21.17 -8.13 7.01
CA LYS A 135 21.85 -7.88 5.74
C LYS A 135 20.85 -7.52 4.64
N GLY A 136 19.77 -8.27 4.47
CA GLY A 136 18.76 -8.01 3.45
C GLY A 136 18.12 -6.64 3.62
N PHE A 137 17.81 -6.27 4.86
CA PHE A 137 17.31 -4.94 5.19
C PHE A 137 18.30 -3.83 4.82
N ILE A 138 19.58 -3.97 5.20
CA ILE A 138 20.63 -3.00 4.86
C ILE A 138 20.77 -2.82 3.34
N GLU A 139 20.86 -3.92 2.58
CA GLU A 139 21.04 -3.83 1.13
C GLU A 139 19.84 -3.18 0.44
N ALA A 140 18.62 -3.45 0.92
CA ALA A 140 17.42 -2.82 0.41
C ALA A 140 17.41 -1.31 0.69
N VAL A 141 17.70 -0.88 1.92
CA VAL A 141 17.73 0.55 2.29
C VAL A 141 18.77 1.32 1.47
N ARG A 142 19.92 0.72 1.14
CA ARG A 142 20.92 1.36 0.26
C ARG A 142 20.41 1.66 -1.14
N LYS A 143 19.46 0.87 -1.66
CA LYS A 143 18.86 1.06 -2.98
C LYS A 143 17.71 2.10 -2.97
N LEU A 144 17.34 2.64 -1.80
CA LEU A 144 16.20 3.55 -1.61
C LEU A 144 16.67 4.98 -1.25
N PRO A 145 17.01 5.82 -2.24
CA PRO A 145 17.65 7.11 -2.00
C PRO A 145 16.72 8.14 -1.34
N LEU A 146 15.40 8.02 -1.49
CA LEU A 146 14.44 8.97 -0.92
C LEU A 146 13.85 8.54 0.43
N LEU A 147 14.31 7.42 0.99
CA LEU A 147 13.73 6.86 2.21
C LEU A 147 13.95 7.80 3.40
N GLU A 148 12.88 8.15 4.11
CA GLU A 148 12.95 8.99 5.29
C GLU A 148 13.39 8.17 6.51
N GLU A 149 14.44 8.62 7.21
CA GLU A 149 15.06 7.91 8.34
C GLU A 149 14.04 7.44 9.38
N LYS A 150 13.19 8.35 9.86
CA LYS A 150 12.17 8.06 10.87
C LYS A 150 11.19 6.94 10.48
N GLN A 151 11.00 6.66 9.18
CA GLN A 151 9.99 5.71 8.71
C GLN A 151 10.47 4.25 8.76
N CYS A 152 11.78 4.01 8.80
CA CYS A 152 12.35 2.66 8.85
C CYS A 152 13.08 2.33 10.17
N LEU A 153 13.26 3.32 11.07
CA LEU A 153 13.97 3.15 12.34
C LEU A 153 13.30 2.16 13.29
N ASP A 154 11.97 2.14 13.35
CA ASP A 154 11.24 1.25 14.28
C ASP A 154 11.57 -0.23 14.01
N TYR A 155 11.55 -0.61 12.74
CA TYR A 155 11.87 -1.98 12.33
C TYR A 155 13.37 -2.30 12.46
N ALA A 156 14.22 -1.31 12.17
CA ALA A 156 15.67 -1.42 12.35
C ALA A 156 16.08 -1.74 13.80
N VAL A 157 15.43 -1.13 14.78
CA VAL A 157 15.66 -1.43 16.20
C VAL A 157 15.22 -2.86 16.52
N LEU A 158 14.05 -3.27 16.03
CA LEU A 158 13.52 -4.62 16.25
C LEU A 158 14.46 -5.70 15.73
N ILE A 159 14.87 -5.61 14.45
CA ILE A 159 15.75 -6.63 13.85
C ILE A 159 17.11 -6.72 14.54
N SER A 160 17.68 -5.59 14.98
CA SER A 160 18.95 -5.57 15.74
C SER A 160 18.85 -6.28 17.08
N THR A 161 17.72 -6.12 17.78
CA THR A 161 17.50 -6.77 19.07
C THR A 161 17.31 -8.27 18.93
N GLU A 162 16.70 -8.73 17.83
CA GLU A 162 16.49 -10.15 17.55
C GLU A 162 17.79 -10.86 17.13
N THR A 163 18.67 -10.19 16.38
CA THR A 163 19.93 -10.77 15.90
C THR A 163 21.07 -10.70 16.91
N GLY A 164 20.91 -9.95 18.01
CA GLY A 164 21.96 -9.73 19.02
C GLY A 164 23.10 -8.82 18.53
N SER A 165 22.86 -8.05 17.47
CA SER A 165 23.82 -7.10 16.91
C SER A 165 23.99 -5.86 17.80
N GLN A 166 25.15 -5.21 17.71
CA GLN A 166 25.38 -3.94 18.41
C GLN A 166 24.49 -2.86 17.80
N ILE A 167 23.36 -2.56 18.46
CA ILE A 167 22.36 -1.57 18.03
C ILE A 167 23.01 -0.25 17.62
N LEU A 168 24.01 0.23 18.36
CA LEU A 168 24.71 1.48 18.05
C LEU A 168 25.44 1.43 16.70
N GLY A 169 26.10 0.31 16.36
CA GLY A 169 26.79 0.16 15.08
C GLY A 169 25.81 0.06 13.90
N PHE A 170 24.68 -0.63 14.11
CA PHE A 170 23.62 -0.75 13.11
C PHE A 170 22.89 0.58 12.87
N LEU A 171 22.58 1.32 13.94
CA LEU A 171 21.97 2.64 13.84
C LEU A 171 22.93 3.65 13.20
N GLN A 172 24.21 3.67 13.59
CA GLN A 172 25.20 4.54 12.95
C GLN A 172 25.31 4.25 11.45
N PHE A 173 25.30 2.97 11.08
CA PHE A 173 25.32 2.55 9.69
C PHE A 173 24.08 3.02 8.92
N LEU A 174 22.89 2.89 9.49
CA LEU A 174 21.65 3.38 8.85
C LEU A 174 21.66 4.90 8.71
N THR A 175 22.11 5.62 9.75
CA THR A 175 22.28 7.07 9.65
C THR A 175 23.29 7.42 8.58
N ASP A 176 24.42 6.71 8.46
CA ASP A 176 25.42 7.00 7.44
C ASP A 176 24.88 6.74 6.02
N VAL A 177 24.14 5.66 5.80
CA VAL A 177 23.49 5.36 4.50
C VAL A 177 22.46 6.43 4.14
N LEU A 178 21.61 6.81 5.10
CA LEU A 178 20.55 7.79 4.86
C LEU A 178 21.11 9.22 4.77
N PHE A 179 22.17 9.54 5.50
CA PHE A 179 22.85 10.84 5.45
C PHE A 179 23.69 10.99 4.17
N LEU A 180 24.32 9.91 3.69
CA LEU A 180 24.94 9.86 2.37
C LEU A 180 23.89 10.01 1.25
N ASN A 181 22.68 9.46 1.41
CA ASN A 181 21.58 9.70 0.46
C ASN A 181 21.18 11.19 0.41
N ILE A 182 21.16 11.89 1.56
CA ILE A 182 20.91 13.35 1.60
C ILE A 182 22.03 14.14 0.91
N LEU A 183 23.30 13.75 1.12
CA LEU A 183 24.44 14.44 0.50
C LEU A 183 24.54 14.19 -1.00
N THR A 184 24.31 12.95 -1.46
CA THR A 184 24.32 12.61 -2.90
C THR A 184 23.16 13.26 -3.66
N LEU A 185 21.98 13.42 -3.05
CA LEU A 185 20.89 14.21 -3.64
C LEU A 185 21.23 15.71 -3.73
N ASN A 186 21.93 16.24 -2.73
CA ASN A 186 22.35 17.65 -2.74
C ASN A 186 23.49 17.96 -3.73
N GLU A 187 24.36 16.99 -4.05
CA GLU A 187 25.38 17.19 -5.10
C GLU A 187 24.77 17.23 -6.51
N VAL A 188 23.63 16.57 -6.73
CA VAL A 188 22.90 16.67 -8.01
C VAL A 188 22.15 18.00 -8.15
N CYS A 189 21.73 18.62 -7.04
CA CYS A 189 21.06 19.93 -7.05
C CYS A 189 22.01 21.14 -7.15
N ILE A 190 23.33 20.96 -7.08
CA ILE A 190 24.31 22.06 -7.19
C ILE A 190 24.88 22.18 -8.62
N LEU A 191 24.50 21.29 -9.55
CA LEU A 191 25.01 21.25 -10.93
C LEU A 191 24.00 21.68 -12.03
N ILE A 192 22.93 22.40 -11.68
CA ILE A 192 22.00 23.04 -12.63
C ILE A 192 21.87 24.53 -12.27
#